data_AF-A0A821JBY9-F1
#
_entry.id   AF-A0A821JBY9-F1
#
_cell.length_a   1.000
_cell.length_b   1.000
_cell.length_c   1.000
_cell.angle_alpha   90.00
_cell.angle_beta   90.00
_cell.angle_gamma   90.00
#
_symmetry.space_group_name_H-M   'P 1'
#
loop_
_entity.id
_entity.type
_entity.pdbx_description
1 polymer ?
#
loop_
_entity_poly.entity_id
_entity_poly.type
_entity_poly.pdbx_seq_one_letter_code
_entity_poly.pdbx_strand_id
1 'polypeptide(L)'
;MVSSNLEIPVFYPTYDEFKDFSTFVSSIEARGAHKIGLAKIVPPKEWTARKMGYKQKQIYETLVENPIRQEIHGKDGVYSVFNIQQPSIKLSSFQKLTSSNRYAPPISISNDLEKLEKKYWQNLTSNAAIYGA
;
A
#
# COMPACT_ATOMS: atom_id res chain seq x y z
N MET A 1 34.67 -10.96 3.94
CA MET A 1 33.37 -10.78 4.62
C MET A 1 32.81 -9.44 4.18
N VAL A 2 31.82 -9.42 3.28
CA VAL A 2 31.11 -8.19 2.92
C VAL A 2 29.80 -8.24 3.68
N SER A 3 29.67 -7.40 4.70
CA SER A 3 28.37 -7.12 5.32
C SER A 3 27.58 -6.29 4.32
N SER A 4 26.82 -6.94 3.44
CA SER A 4 25.82 -6.26 2.62
C SER A 4 24.61 -6.00 3.50
N ASN A 5 24.53 -4.81 4.11
CA ASN A 5 23.28 -4.35 4.70
C ASN A 5 22.23 -4.31 3.58
N LEU A 6 21.31 -5.27 3.58
CA LEU A 6 20.18 -5.41 2.64
C LEU A 6 19.04 -4.45 3.02
N GLU A 7 19.37 -3.22 3.38
CA GLU A 7 18.35 -2.22 3.71
C GLU A 7 17.69 -1.70 2.43
N ILE A 8 16.37 -1.51 2.48
CA ILE A 8 15.61 -0.92 1.38
C ILE A 8 16.04 0.55 1.25
N PRO A 9 16.65 0.97 0.11
CA PRO A 9 17.12 2.33 -0.06
C PRO A 9 15.95 3.31 -0.18
N VAL A 10 16.12 4.49 0.42
CA VAL A 10 15.20 5.61 0.30
C VAL A 10 15.87 6.76 -0.44
N PHE A 11 15.27 7.24 -1.52
CA PHE A 11 15.79 8.32 -2.34
C PHE A 11 14.93 9.59 -2.22
N TYR A 12 15.61 10.74 -2.22
CA TYR A 12 15.02 12.07 -2.12
C TYR A 12 15.52 12.93 -3.30
N PRO A 13 14.99 12.73 -4.51
CA PRO A 13 15.40 13.52 -5.67
C PRO A 13 15.12 15.00 -5.48
N THR A 14 15.98 15.82 -6.06
CA THR A 14 15.65 17.22 -6.40
C THR A 14 14.56 17.26 -7.47
N TYR A 15 13.93 18.41 -7.65
CA TYR A 15 12.93 18.57 -8.72
C TYR A 15 13.51 18.30 -10.11
N ASP A 16 14.77 18.70 -10.34
CA ASP A 16 15.44 18.47 -11.64
C ASP A 16 15.70 16.98 -11.89
N GLU A 17 16.15 16.24 -10.88
CA GLU A 17 16.28 14.77 -10.97
C GLU A 17 14.91 14.09 -11.16
N PHE A 18 13.85 14.62 -10.55
CA PHE A 18 12.51 14.02 -10.58
C PHE A 18 11.76 14.25 -11.90
N LYS A 19 12.20 15.19 -12.75
CA LYS A 19 11.55 15.50 -14.04
C LYS A 19 11.61 14.35 -15.05
N ASP A 20 12.74 13.63 -15.09
CA ASP A 20 12.94 12.51 -16.00
C ASP A 20 12.96 11.18 -15.23
N PHE A 21 11.84 10.48 -15.32
CA PHE A 21 11.65 9.19 -14.68
C PHE A 21 12.73 8.17 -15.09
N SER A 22 13.03 8.04 -16.38
CA SER A 22 13.91 6.98 -16.88
C SER A 22 15.36 7.23 -16.48
N THR A 23 15.80 8.48 -16.56
CA THR A 23 17.13 8.90 -16.11
C THR A 23 17.27 8.70 -14.59
N PHE A 24 16.25 9.07 -13.81
CA PHE A 24 16.28 8.88 -12.36
C PHE A 24 16.32 7.39 -11.97
N VAL A 25 15.49 6.55 -12.60
CA VAL A 25 15.50 5.09 -12.40
C VAL A 25 16.88 4.51 -12.71
N SER A 26 17.47 4.87 -13.85
CA SER A 26 18.83 4.44 -14.22
C SER A 26 19.87 4.86 -13.16
N SER A 27 19.73 6.05 -12.58
CA SER A 27 20.62 6.56 -11.52
C SER A 27 20.53 5.77 -10.21
N ILE A 28 19.34 5.31 -9.81
CA ILE A 28 19.16 4.53 -8.58
C ILE A 28 19.58 3.07 -8.80
N GLU A 29 19.41 2.56 -10.03
CA GLU A 29 19.90 1.24 -10.41
C GLU A 29 21.43 1.19 -10.44
N ALA A 30 22.10 2.21 -10.97
CA ALA A 30 23.57 2.33 -10.92
C ALA A 30 24.12 2.32 -9.47
N ARG A 31 23.31 2.78 -8.51
CA ARG A 31 23.60 2.72 -7.07
C ARG A 31 23.25 1.38 -6.41
N GLY A 32 22.76 0.41 -7.17
CA GLY A 32 22.45 -0.94 -6.70
C GLY A 32 21.05 -1.15 -6.14
N ALA A 33 20.12 -0.19 -6.30
CA ALA A 33 18.75 -0.33 -5.75
C ALA A 33 18.03 -1.59 -6.25
N HIS A 34 18.21 -1.94 -7.53
CA HIS A 34 17.64 -3.14 -8.13
C HIS A 34 18.12 -4.44 -7.47
N LYS A 35 19.32 -4.45 -6.85
CA LYS A 35 19.86 -5.63 -6.18
C LYS A 35 19.11 -5.95 -4.88
N ILE A 36 18.41 -4.97 -4.31
CA ILE A 36 17.55 -5.14 -3.13
C ILE A 36 16.13 -5.61 -3.53
N GLY A 37 15.70 -5.32 -4.76
CA GLY A 37 14.37 -5.67 -5.28
C GLY A 37 13.23 -4.71 -4.90
N LEU A 38 13.49 -3.74 -4.03
CA LEU A 38 12.56 -2.67 -3.66
C LEU A 38 13.32 -1.38 -3.31
N ALA A 39 12.77 -0.23 -3.68
CA ALA A 39 13.26 1.09 -3.30
C ALA A 39 12.10 2.04 -3.01
N LYS A 40 12.29 2.97 -2.06
CA LYS A 40 11.32 4.03 -1.77
C LYS A 40 11.81 5.36 -2.35
N ILE A 41 10.93 6.08 -3.03
CA ILE A 41 11.22 7.42 -3.56
C ILE A 41 10.27 8.40 -2.87
N VAL A 42 10.84 9.38 -2.16
CA VAL A 42 10.07 10.48 -1.57
C VAL A 42 10.14 11.65 -2.54
N PRO A 43 9.02 12.08 -3.17
CA PRO A 43 9.07 13.13 -4.18
C PRO A 43 9.51 14.48 -3.59
N PRO A 44 9.99 15.42 -4.42
CA PRO A 44 10.29 16.78 -4.00
C PRO A 44 9.09 17.44 -3.30
N LYS A 45 9.33 18.28 -2.30
CA LYS A 45 8.26 18.87 -1.45
C LYS A 45 7.31 19.77 -2.24
N GLU A 46 7.81 20.39 -3.30
CA GLU A 46 7.11 21.25 -4.23
C GLU A 46 6.24 20.47 -5.24
N TRP A 47 6.47 19.16 -5.40
CA TRP A 47 5.67 18.33 -6.31
C TRP A 47 4.36 17.92 -5.66
N THR A 48 3.27 17.95 -6.44
CA THR A 48 1.95 17.52 -5.98
C THR A 48 1.23 16.82 -7.14
N ALA A 49 0.87 15.55 -6.96
CA ALA A 49 0.19 14.73 -7.97
C ALA A 49 -1.11 15.35 -8.50
N ARG A 50 -1.91 15.95 -7.60
CA ARG A 50 -3.18 16.59 -7.92
C ARG A 50 -3.35 17.88 -7.13
N LYS A 51 -3.18 19.03 -7.78
CA LYS A 51 -3.23 20.36 -7.16
C LYS A 51 -4.53 20.63 -6.39
N MET A 52 -5.66 20.09 -6.84
CA MET A 52 -6.96 20.29 -6.21
C MET A 52 -7.20 19.36 -4.99
N GLY A 53 -6.32 18.41 -4.69
CA GLY A 53 -6.52 17.38 -3.66
C GLY A 53 -7.52 16.29 -4.05
N TYR A 54 -7.99 15.50 -3.08
CA TYR A 54 -8.83 14.30 -3.28
C TYR A 54 -10.20 14.34 -2.57
N LYS A 55 -10.62 15.51 -2.07
CA LYS A 55 -11.89 15.65 -1.32
C LYS A 55 -13.11 15.97 -2.18
N GLN A 56 -12.96 15.98 -3.51
CA GLN A 56 -14.05 16.33 -4.43
C GLN A 56 -15.12 15.24 -4.43
N LYS A 57 -16.39 15.66 -4.43
CA LYS A 57 -17.56 14.77 -4.42
C LYS A 57 -17.51 13.71 -5.53
N GLN A 58 -17.06 14.10 -6.72
CA GLN A 58 -16.95 13.21 -7.88
C GLN A 58 -16.07 11.96 -7.63
N ILE A 59 -15.03 12.08 -6.79
CA ILE A 59 -14.15 10.95 -6.46
C ILE A 59 -14.94 9.92 -5.66
N TYR A 60 -15.70 10.37 -4.65
CA TYR A 60 -16.52 9.50 -3.80
C TYR A 60 -17.74 8.91 -4.50
N GLU A 61 -18.12 9.46 -5.66
CA GLU A 61 -19.18 8.95 -6.53
C GLU A 61 -18.68 7.91 -7.54
N THR A 62 -17.36 7.76 -7.71
CA THR A 62 -16.78 6.70 -8.57
C THR A 62 -17.11 5.30 -8.05
N LEU A 63 -17.11 4.33 -8.95
CA LEU A 63 -17.27 2.91 -8.61
C LEU A 63 -15.90 2.28 -8.37
N VAL A 64 -15.81 1.53 -7.28
CA VAL A 64 -14.86 0.45 -7.13
C VAL A 64 -15.45 -0.74 -7.89
N GLU A 65 -14.93 -0.99 -9.09
CA GLU A 65 -15.41 -2.05 -9.95
C GLU A 65 -14.87 -3.40 -9.52
N ASN A 66 -15.73 -4.42 -9.49
CA ASN A 66 -15.36 -5.82 -9.22
C ASN A 66 -14.38 -6.00 -8.02
N PRO A 67 -14.64 -5.38 -6.85
CA PRO A 67 -13.73 -5.53 -5.72
C PRO A 67 -13.62 -6.99 -5.31
N ILE A 68 -12.48 -7.41 -4.78
CA ILE A 68 -12.22 -8.79 -4.41
C ILE A 68 -12.28 -8.94 -2.88
N ARG A 69 -13.03 -9.94 -2.41
CA ARG A 69 -12.94 -10.42 -1.03
C ARG A 69 -11.82 -11.45 -0.96
N GLN A 70 -10.84 -11.21 -0.10
CA GLN A 70 -9.66 -12.05 0.04
C GLN A 70 -9.87 -13.05 1.17
N GLU A 71 -10.25 -14.27 0.83
CA GLU A 71 -10.38 -15.37 1.78
C GLU A 71 -9.01 -16.04 1.94
N ILE A 72 -8.47 -15.99 3.15
CA ILE A 72 -7.10 -16.43 3.43
C ILE A 72 -7.17 -17.72 4.25
N HIS A 73 -6.54 -18.77 3.75
CA HIS A 73 -6.41 -20.07 4.41
C HIS A 73 -4.94 -20.37 4.69
N GLY A 74 -4.64 -21.01 5.81
CA GLY A 74 -3.28 -21.37 6.18
C GLY A 74 -2.96 -20.97 7.62
N LYS A 75 -1.72 -21.21 8.04
CA LYS A 75 -1.22 -20.95 9.39
C LYS A 75 0.31 -20.98 9.39
N ASP A 76 0.90 -20.60 10.52
CA ASP A 76 2.34 -20.73 10.77
C ASP A 76 3.21 -20.04 9.70
N GLY A 77 2.74 -18.88 9.19
CA GLY A 77 3.46 -18.08 8.19
C GLY A 77 3.24 -18.51 6.74
N VAL A 78 2.47 -19.58 6.48
CA VAL A 78 2.20 -20.07 5.12
C VAL A 78 0.70 -19.97 4.84
N TYR A 79 0.35 -19.19 3.81
CA TYR A 79 -1.04 -18.87 3.48
C TYR A 79 -1.32 -19.00 1.99
N SER A 80 -2.57 -19.33 1.67
CA SER A 80 -3.16 -19.26 0.33
C SER A 80 -4.27 -18.23 0.33
N VAL A 81 -4.33 -17.40 -0.70
CA VAL A 81 -5.35 -16.35 -0.85
C VAL A 81 -6.30 -16.71 -1.98
N PHE A 82 -7.58 -16.80 -1.68
CA PHE A 82 -8.66 -17.00 -2.63
C PHE A 82 -9.37 -15.67 -2.87
N ASN A 83 -9.42 -15.22 -4.12
CA ASN A 83 -10.03 -13.96 -4.51
C ASN A 83 -11.46 -14.20 -4.97
N ILE A 84 -12.44 -13.72 -4.20
CA ILE A 84 -13.86 -13.82 -4.53
C ILE A 84 -14.36 -12.46 -4.98
N GLN A 85 -14.65 -12.34 -6.27
CA GLN A 85 -15.21 -11.13 -6.85
C GLN A 85 -16.54 -10.75 -6.17
N GLN A 86 -16.67 -9.49 -5.84
CA GLN A 86 -17.87 -8.87 -5.27
C GLN A 86 -18.51 -7.94 -6.31
N PRO A 87 -19.81 -7.63 -6.17
CA PRO A 87 -20.45 -6.60 -6.98
C PRO A 87 -19.78 -5.22 -6.81
N SER A 88 -19.75 -4.46 -7.89
CA SER A 88 -19.24 -3.08 -7.88
C SER A 88 -19.95 -2.22 -6.83
N ILE A 89 -19.20 -1.35 -6.17
CA ILE A 89 -19.67 -0.51 -5.07
C ILE A 89 -19.14 0.92 -5.22
N LYS A 90 -19.91 1.93 -4.81
CA LYS A 90 -19.41 3.32 -4.80
C LYS A 90 -18.24 3.47 -3.82
N LEU A 91 -17.26 4.30 -4.16
CA LEU A 91 -16.11 4.58 -3.30
C LEU A 91 -16.54 5.13 -1.93
N SER A 92 -17.57 5.98 -1.89
CA SER A 92 -18.17 6.44 -0.62
C SER A 92 -18.69 5.31 0.26
N SER A 93 -19.32 4.29 -0.33
CA SER A 93 -19.79 3.12 0.39
C SER A 93 -18.62 2.19 0.78
N PHE A 94 -17.62 2.05 -0.09
CA PHE A 94 -16.38 1.33 0.23
C PHE A 94 -15.64 1.97 1.44
N GLN A 95 -15.51 3.30 1.47
CA GLN A 95 -14.94 4.02 2.61
C GLN A 95 -15.73 3.79 3.91
N LYS A 96 -17.07 3.74 3.84
CA LYS A 96 -17.88 3.40 5.02
C LYS A 96 -17.60 1.97 5.51
N LEU A 97 -17.36 1.02 4.61
CA LEU A 97 -16.95 -0.33 4.99
C LEU A 97 -15.62 -0.31 5.73
N THR A 98 -14.61 0.41 5.22
CA THR A 98 -13.29 0.49 5.86
C THR A 98 -13.32 1.14 7.25
N SER A 99 -14.34 1.95 7.55
CA SER A 99 -14.53 2.57 8.87
C SER A 99 -15.49 1.81 9.79
N SER A 100 -16.07 0.71 9.33
CA SER A 100 -16.99 -0.09 10.15
C SER A 100 -16.23 -0.89 11.22
N ASN A 101 -16.91 -1.26 12.31
CA ASN A 101 -16.32 -2.09 13.38
C ASN A 101 -15.69 -3.39 12.87
N ARG A 102 -16.14 -3.90 11.72
CA ARG A 102 -15.63 -5.13 11.12
C ARG A 102 -14.28 -4.94 10.42
N TYR A 103 -14.06 -3.83 9.72
CA TYR A 103 -12.89 -3.65 8.86
C TYR A 103 -11.97 -2.51 9.30
N ALA A 104 -12.38 -1.71 10.29
CA ALA A 104 -11.56 -0.63 10.80
C ALA A 104 -10.25 -1.16 11.39
N PRO A 105 -9.13 -0.44 11.18
CA PRO A 105 -7.88 -0.80 11.81
C PRO A 105 -7.99 -0.66 13.35
N PRO A 106 -7.20 -1.42 14.11
CA PRO A 106 -7.23 -1.37 15.57
C PRO A 106 -6.56 -0.07 16.08
N ILE A 107 -7.38 0.96 16.32
CA ILE A 107 -6.94 2.31 16.68
C ILE A 107 -6.02 2.34 17.91
N SER A 108 -6.26 1.48 18.91
CA SER A 108 -5.47 1.47 20.15
C SER A 108 -3.99 1.12 19.97
N ILE A 109 -3.64 0.47 18.85
CA ILE A 109 -2.25 0.08 18.55
C ILE A 109 -1.73 0.75 17.26
N SER A 110 -2.45 1.73 16.71
CA SER A 110 -2.14 2.27 15.37
C SER A 110 -0.76 2.92 15.23
N ASN A 111 -0.16 3.36 16.33
CA ASN A 111 1.16 4.00 16.37
C ASN A 111 2.30 3.01 16.65
N ASP A 112 2.01 1.72 16.86
CA ASP A 112 2.98 0.68 17.18
C ASP A 112 3.03 -0.32 16.00
N LEU A 113 4.01 -0.10 15.11
CA LEU A 113 4.14 -0.87 13.87
C LEU A 113 4.39 -2.35 14.12
N GLU A 114 5.20 -2.70 15.12
CA GLU A 114 5.50 -4.10 15.46
C GLU A 114 4.24 -4.81 15.98
N LYS A 115 3.46 -4.15 16.84
CA LYS A 115 2.18 -4.72 17.30
C LYS A 115 1.15 -4.83 16.18
N LEU A 116 1.09 -3.84 15.28
CA LEU A 116 0.21 -3.90 14.11
C LEU A 116 0.58 -5.05 13.19
N GLU A 117 1.86 -5.21 12.86
CA GLU A 117 2.36 -6.30 12.02
C GLU A 117 2.05 -7.67 12.66
N LYS A 118 2.36 -7.83 13.95
CA LYS A 118 2.03 -9.05 14.69
C LYS A 118 0.52 -9.33 14.64
N LYS A 119 -0.32 -8.31 14.85
CA LYS A 119 -1.76 -8.46 14.81
C LYS A 119 -2.30 -8.79 13.42
N TYR A 120 -1.68 -8.24 12.36
CA TYR A 120 -2.01 -8.57 10.97
C TYR A 120 -1.79 -10.06 10.71
N TRP A 121 -0.59 -10.59 10.98
CA TRP A 121 -0.27 -12.01 10.75
C TRP A 121 -1.12 -12.96 11.61
N GLN A 122 -1.39 -12.59 12.87
CA GLN A 122 -2.22 -13.40 13.77
C GLN A 122 -3.69 -13.50 13.35
N ASN A 123 -4.23 -12.48 12.67
CA ASN A 123 -5.66 -12.41 12.34
C ASN A 123 -5.95 -12.53 10.84
N LEU A 124 -4.94 -12.86 10.04
CA LEU A 124 -5.02 -12.86 8.59
C LEU A 124 -6.17 -13.75 8.05
N THR A 125 -6.48 -14.85 8.75
CA THR A 125 -7.55 -15.80 8.39
C THR A 125 -8.91 -15.46 9.01
N SER A 126 -8.97 -14.54 9.98
CA SER A 126 -10.15 -14.33 10.82
C SER A 126 -11.19 -13.40 10.19
N ASN A 127 -10.79 -12.53 9.26
CA ASN A 127 -11.69 -11.60 8.60
C ASN A 127 -11.23 -11.32 7.17
N ALA A 128 -11.95 -11.86 6.20
CA ALA A 128 -11.67 -11.67 4.78
C ALA A 128 -11.84 -10.19 4.39
N ALA A 129 -10.73 -9.52 4.11
CA ALA A 129 -10.74 -8.12 3.68
C ALA A 129 -11.35 -7.97 2.28
N ILE A 130 -11.96 -6.81 2.02
CA ILE A 130 -12.42 -6.45 0.67
C ILE A 130 -11.41 -5.44 0.10
N TYR A 131 -10.90 -5.73 -1.08
CA TYR A 131 -9.88 -4.94 -1.76
C TYR A 131 -10.39 -4.47 -3.12
N GLY A 132 -10.41 -3.15 -3.32
CA GLY A 132 -10.65 -2.52 -4.62
C GLY A 132 -9.33 -2.40 -5.37
N ALA A 133 -8.91 -3.51 -5.99
CA ALA A 133 -7.63 -3.64 -6.68
C ALA A 133 -7.54 -2.78 -7.95
#